data_AF-A0A970KFE8-F1
#
_entry.id   AF-A0A970KFE8-F1
#
_cell.length_a   1.000
_cell.length_b   1.000
_cell.length_c   1.000
_cell.angle_alpha   90.00
_cell.angle_beta   90.00
_cell.angle_gamma   90.00
#
_symmetry.space_group_name_H-M   'P 1'
#
loop_
_entity.id
_entity.type
_entity.pdbx_description
1 polymer ?
#
loop_
_entity_poly.entity_id
_entity_poly.type
_entity_poly.pdbx_seq_one_letter_code
_entity_poly.pdbx_strand_id
1 'polypeptide(L)'
;MENVKLSSEYCPLEKAIKEEKAAWMPNMLFMGGDEMAISRPVERAVIREVDKYLAGHGELCACEQCRNDIIALTLQNLPPRYSTTREGEVWINLELQLPQLKMDVWKAILKAADRVTKNPRHYA
;
A
#
# COMPACT_ATOMS: atom_id res chain seq x y z
N MET A 1 -18.84 -17.42 21.25
CA MET A 1 -18.37 -16.43 20.25
C MET A 1 -16.91 -16.19 20.58
N GLU A 2 -16.07 -16.99 19.92
CA GLU A 2 -14.71 -17.29 20.38
C GLU A 2 -13.74 -16.14 20.14
N ASN A 3 -13.05 -15.81 21.23
CA ASN A 3 -11.80 -15.09 21.26
C ASN A 3 -10.81 -15.79 20.32
N VAL A 4 -10.45 -15.13 19.22
CA VAL A 4 -9.27 -15.53 18.44
C VAL A 4 -8.05 -15.20 19.30
N LYS A 5 -7.62 -16.20 20.06
CA LYS A 5 -6.37 -16.19 20.80
C LYS A 5 -5.23 -15.90 19.83
N LEU A 6 -4.71 -14.69 19.89
CA LEU A 6 -3.36 -14.34 19.44
C LEU A 6 -2.36 -15.08 20.34
N SER A 7 -2.13 -16.34 20.04
CA SER A 7 -1.02 -17.14 20.56
C SER A 7 -0.58 -18.00 19.38
N SER A 8 0.67 -18.04 18.95
CA SER A 8 1.86 -18.15 19.80
C SER A 8 3.05 -18.18 18.84
N GLU A 9 3.61 -17.03 18.49
CA GLU A 9 5.05 -16.92 18.18
C GLU A 9 5.34 -15.46 17.87
N TYR A 10 6.03 -14.83 18.81
CA TYR A 10 6.65 -13.52 18.68
C TYR A 10 7.29 -13.38 17.30
N CYS A 11 6.79 -12.45 16.49
CA CYS A 11 7.47 -12.08 15.26
C CYS A 11 8.85 -11.53 15.66
N PRO A 12 9.97 -12.09 15.15
CA PRO A 12 11.32 -11.60 15.45
C PRO A 12 11.49 -10.09 15.23
N LEU A 13 10.62 -9.52 14.39
CA LEU A 13 10.56 -8.10 14.09
C LEU A 13 10.12 -7.26 15.30
N GLU A 14 9.08 -7.64 16.06
CA GLU A 14 8.58 -6.78 17.16
C GLU A 14 9.63 -6.52 18.26
N LYS A 15 10.56 -7.46 18.44
CA LYS A 15 11.67 -7.32 19.38
C LYS A 15 12.76 -6.39 18.83
N ALA A 16 13.15 -6.57 17.57
CA ALA A 16 14.09 -5.67 16.87
C ALA A 16 13.57 -4.22 16.88
N ILE A 17 12.26 -4.06 16.74
CA ILE A 17 11.55 -2.77 16.74
C ILE A 17 11.59 -2.08 18.11
N LYS A 18 11.44 -2.83 19.20
CA LYS A 18 11.54 -2.28 20.56
C LYS A 18 12.98 -1.88 20.89
N GLU A 19 13.94 -2.67 20.43
CA GLU A 19 15.37 -2.40 20.60
C GLU A 19 15.82 -1.17 19.78
N GLU A 20 15.31 -1.01 18.56
CA GLU A 20 15.60 0.16 17.72
C GLU A 20 14.88 1.43 18.24
N LYS A 21 13.63 1.33 18.70
CA LYS A 21 12.89 2.45 19.33
C LYS A 21 13.64 3.10 20.50
N ALA A 22 14.40 2.34 21.29
CA ALA A 22 15.14 2.87 22.42
C ALA A 22 16.38 3.70 22.01
N ALA A 23 16.93 3.46 20.81
CA ALA A 23 18.16 4.12 20.33
C ALA A 23 17.91 5.53 19.77
N TRP A 24 16.70 5.84 19.31
CA TRP A 24 16.37 7.12 18.64
C TRP A 24 15.70 8.16 19.55
N MET A 25 15.43 7.82 20.81
CA MET A 25 14.72 8.70 21.76
C MET A 25 15.45 9.97 22.26
N PRO A 26 16.79 10.17 22.16
CA PRO A 26 17.38 11.40 22.74
C PRO A 26 17.32 12.66 21.86
N ASN A 27 17.07 12.58 20.55
CA ASN A 27 17.28 13.73 19.65
C ASN A 27 15.97 14.21 18.99
N MET A 28 15.03 14.67 19.82
CA MET A 28 13.69 15.13 19.42
C MET A 28 13.57 16.67 19.27
N LEU A 29 14.67 17.38 19.07
CA LEU A 29 14.68 18.83 18.85
C LEU A 29 15.68 19.17 17.75
N PHE A 30 15.24 19.95 16.77
CA PHE A 30 16.00 20.46 15.62
C PHE A 30 16.29 19.47 14.47
N MET A 31 15.45 19.48 13.45
CA MET A 31 15.75 20.15 12.17
C MET A 31 14.45 20.29 11.36
N GLY A 32 14.35 21.41 10.65
CA GLY A 32 13.08 21.96 10.20
C GLY A 32 12.45 21.24 9.01
N GLY A 33 11.14 21.42 8.90
CA GLY A 33 10.48 21.51 7.61
C GLY A 33 9.78 20.26 7.08
N ASP A 34 9.22 19.40 7.92
CA ASP A 34 8.22 18.44 7.43
C ASP A 34 6.84 19.08 7.60
N GLU A 35 6.37 19.71 6.53
CA GLU A 35 4.96 20.01 6.32
C GLU A 35 4.16 18.74 6.68
N MET A 36 3.19 18.82 7.59
CA MET A 36 2.34 17.68 8.00
C MET A 36 1.40 17.28 6.85
N ALA A 37 1.97 16.78 5.76
CA ALA A 37 1.23 16.22 4.63
C ALA A 37 0.80 14.79 4.97
N ILE A 38 -0.45 14.45 4.66
CA ILE A 38 -0.95 13.08 4.81
C ILE A 38 -0.22 12.18 3.81
N SER A 39 0.64 11.30 4.30
CA SER A 39 1.31 10.28 3.51
C SER A 39 0.34 9.14 3.18
N ARG A 40 0.39 8.69 1.91
CA ARG A 40 -0.47 7.64 1.35
C ARG A 40 0.38 6.53 0.72
N PRO A 41 1.06 5.68 1.51
CA PRO A 41 2.03 4.73 0.97
C PRO A 41 1.36 3.62 0.14
N VAL A 42 0.16 3.18 0.52
CA VAL A 42 -0.64 2.19 -0.24
C VAL A 42 -0.98 2.72 -1.62
N GLU A 43 -1.40 3.98 -1.73
CA GLU A 43 -1.71 4.62 -3.01
C GLU A 43 -0.51 4.62 -3.95
N ARG A 44 0.66 5.06 -3.45
CA ARG A 44 1.91 5.02 -4.22
C ARG A 44 2.31 3.60 -4.61
N ALA A 45 2.08 2.61 -3.74
CA ALA A 45 2.36 1.22 -4.06
C ALA A 45 1.44 0.68 -5.16
N VAL A 46 0.13 0.92 -5.05
CA VAL A 46 -0.86 0.52 -6.06
C VAL A 46 -0.54 1.14 -7.42
N ILE A 47 -0.25 2.45 -7.47
CA ILE A 47 0.11 3.13 -8.73
C ILE A 47 1.29 2.44 -9.40
N ARG A 48 2.37 2.18 -8.64
CA ARG A 48 3.57 1.50 -9.17
C ARG A 48 3.27 0.09 -9.67
N GLU A 49 2.48 -0.69 -8.93
CA GLU A 49 2.19 -2.07 -9.31
C GLU A 49 1.23 -2.14 -10.51
N VAL A 50 0.27 -1.21 -10.63
CA VAL A 50 -0.59 -1.09 -11.82
C VAL A 50 0.24 -0.71 -13.05
N ASP A 51 1.17 0.25 -12.91
CA ASP A 51 2.05 0.65 -14.02
C ASP A 51 2.90 -0.51 -14.53
N LYS A 52 3.50 -1.28 -13.62
CA LYS A 52 4.24 -2.50 -13.97
C LYS A 52 3.35 -3.55 -14.60
N TYR A 53 2.14 -3.74 -14.08
CA TYR A 53 1.18 -4.70 -14.60
C TYR A 53 0.80 -4.37 -16.05
N LEU A 54 0.42 -3.12 -16.34
CA LEU A 54 0.07 -2.69 -17.70
C LEU A 54 1.27 -2.76 -18.65
N ALA A 55 2.48 -2.41 -18.19
CA ALA A 55 3.69 -2.54 -19.01
C ALA A 55 4.01 -4.00 -19.39
N GLY A 56 3.61 -4.96 -18.56
CA GLY A 56 3.77 -6.39 -18.82
C GLY A 56 2.65 -7.04 -19.64
N HIS A 57 1.52 -6.35 -19.83
CA HIS A 57 0.30 -6.89 -20.46
C HIS A 57 -0.14 -5.98 -21.62
N GLY A 58 0.59 -6.06 -22.75
CA GLY A 58 0.38 -5.20 -23.92
C GLY A 58 -0.96 -5.38 -24.63
N GLU A 59 -1.69 -6.46 -24.32
CA GLU A 59 -3.05 -6.69 -24.78
C GLU A 59 -4.10 -5.81 -24.06
N LEU A 60 -3.74 -5.23 -22.91
CA LEU A 60 -4.63 -4.37 -22.13
C LEU A 60 -4.51 -2.91 -22.56
N CYS A 61 -5.62 -2.18 -22.55
CA CYS A 61 -5.57 -0.75 -22.80
C CYS A 61 -4.88 -0.01 -21.64
N ALA A 62 -3.78 0.69 -21.95
CA ALA A 62 -3.01 1.49 -21.01
C ALA A 62 -3.26 3.00 -21.13
N CYS A 63 -4.38 3.44 -21.74
CA CYS A 63 -4.70 4.87 -21.79
C CYS A 63 -4.92 5.43 -20.39
N GLU A 64 -4.75 6.75 -20.22
CA GLU A 64 -4.85 7.40 -18.90
C GLU A 64 -6.18 7.11 -18.21
N GLN A 65 -7.30 7.06 -18.95
CA GLN A 65 -8.62 6.78 -18.39
C GLN A 65 -8.70 5.36 -17.82
N CYS A 66 -8.34 4.34 -18.61
CA CYS A 66 -8.34 2.95 -18.17
C CYS A 66 -7.38 2.73 -16.99
N ARG A 67 -6.18 3.31 -17.07
CA ARG A 67 -5.19 3.27 -15.99
C ARG A 67 -5.77 3.84 -14.69
N ASN A 68 -6.36 5.04 -14.75
CA ASN A 68 -6.90 5.70 -13.57
C ASN A 68 -8.13 4.95 -13.00
N ASP A 69 -8.98 4.39 -13.86
CA ASP A 69 -10.12 3.56 -13.44
C ASP A 69 -9.63 2.29 -12.71
N ILE A 70 -8.59 1.63 -13.22
CA ILE A 70 -7.98 0.46 -12.55
C ILE A 70 -7.46 0.85 -11.17
N ILE A 71 -6.70 1.95 -11.06
CA ILE A 71 -6.17 2.44 -9.78
C ILE A 71 -7.30 2.75 -8.80
N ALA A 72 -8.33 3.48 -9.25
CA ALA A 72 -9.46 3.88 -8.41
C ALA A 72 -10.23 2.66 -7.87
N LEU A 73 -10.55 1.71 -8.75
CA LEU A 73 -11.22 0.46 -8.36
C LEU A 73 -10.36 -0.42 -7.45
N THR A 74 -9.04 -0.41 -7.65
CA THR A 74 -8.11 -1.13 -6.78
C THR A 74 -8.13 -0.53 -5.38
N LEU A 75 -7.96 0.79 -5.26
CA LEU A 75 -7.95 1.49 -3.97
C LEU A 75 -9.29 1.39 -3.23
N GLN A 76 -10.41 1.37 -3.95
CA GLN A 76 -11.74 1.18 -3.37
C GLN A 76 -11.87 -0.17 -2.64
N ASN A 77 -11.14 -1.21 -3.09
CA ASN A 77 -11.21 -2.56 -2.53
C ASN A 77 -10.12 -2.85 -1.48
N LEU A 78 -9.28 -1.87 -1.14
CA LEU A 78 -8.19 -2.03 -0.17
C LEU A 78 -8.44 -1.20 1.09
N PRO A 79 -7.98 -1.65 2.28
CA PRO A 79 -8.08 -0.86 3.49
C PRO A 79 -7.20 0.40 3.36
N PRO A 80 -7.74 1.60 3.64
CA PRO A 80 -6.94 2.82 3.59
C PRO A 80 -5.91 2.82 4.72
N ARG A 81 -4.67 3.22 4.41
CA ARG A 81 -3.59 3.40 5.39
C ARG A 81 -2.92 4.75 5.15
N TYR A 82 -2.99 5.60 6.16
CA TYR A 82 -2.49 6.96 6.13
C TYR A 82 -1.56 7.21 7.30
N SER A 83 -0.58 8.10 7.11
CA SER A 83 0.27 8.57 8.19
C SER A 83 0.53 10.05 8.08
N THR A 84 0.68 10.71 9.22
CA THR A 84 1.12 12.11 9.33
C THR A 84 2.57 12.22 9.80
N THR A 85 3.26 11.09 10.01
CA THR A 85 4.65 11.06 10.49
C THR A 85 5.50 10.17 9.60
N ARG A 86 6.78 10.48 9.50
CA ARG A 86 7.75 9.67 8.76
C ARG A 86 7.83 8.23 9.30
N GLU A 87 7.77 8.07 10.62
CA GLU A 87 7.75 6.75 11.26
C GLU A 87 6.54 5.92 10.82
N GLY A 88 5.33 6.48 10.86
CA GLY A 88 4.13 5.77 10.45
C GLY A 88 4.14 5.41 8.97
N GLU A 89 4.74 6.23 8.11
CA GLU A 89 4.97 5.88 6.71
C GLU A 89 5.89 4.65 6.57
N VAL A 90 7.00 4.59 7.31
CA VAL A 90 7.91 3.44 7.31
C VAL A 90 7.19 2.17 7.75
N TRP A 91 6.35 2.25 8.81
CA TRP A 91 5.53 1.14 9.27
C TRP A 91 4.62 0.58 8.18
N ILE A 92 3.87 1.45 7.50
CA ILE A 92 2.96 1.04 6.43
C ILE A 92 3.74 0.42 5.27
N ASN A 93 4.90 0.98 4.92
CA ASN A 93 5.75 0.45 3.85
C ASN A 93 6.31 -0.95 4.18
N LEU A 94 6.65 -1.21 5.45
CA LEU A 94 7.06 -2.53 5.90
C LEU A 94 5.90 -3.52 5.83
N GLU A 95 4.71 -3.12 6.25
CA GLU A 95 3.51 -3.96 6.18
C GLU A 95 3.14 -4.32 4.73
N LEU A 96 3.33 -3.40 3.78
CA LEU A 96 3.20 -3.66 2.33
C LEU A 96 4.16 -4.72 1.80
N GLN A 97 5.20 -5.10 2.57
CA GLN A 97 6.08 -6.21 2.20
C GLN A 97 5.55 -7.58 2.61
N LEU A 98 4.55 -7.63 3.51
CA LEU A 98 3.97 -8.87 4.00
C LEU A 98 3.26 -9.62 2.84
N PRO A 99 3.43 -10.96 2.74
CA PRO A 99 2.83 -11.74 1.67
C PRO A 99 1.30 -11.59 1.59
N GLN A 100 0.62 -11.51 2.73
CA GLN A 100 -0.84 -11.40 2.79
C GLN A 100 -1.30 -10.09 2.12
N LEU A 101 -0.69 -8.96 2.51
CA LEU A 101 -1.07 -7.66 1.97
C LEU A 101 -0.68 -7.52 0.49
N LYS A 102 0.48 -8.06 0.09
CA LYS A 102 0.86 -8.15 -1.33
C LYS A 102 -0.18 -8.91 -2.14
N MET A 103 -0.61 -10.08 -1.66
CA MET A 103 -1.62 -10.88 -2.35
C MET A 103 -2.97 -10.15 -2.44
N ASP A 104 -3.36 -9.43 -1.41
CA ASP A 104 -4.61 -8.66 -1.42
C ASP A 104 -4.57 -7.49 -2.42
N VAL A 105 -3.44 -6.78 -2.50
CA VAL A 105 -3.19 -5.75 -3.53
C VAL A 105 -3.29 -6.36 -4.94
N TRP A 106 -2.62 -7.48 -5.18
CA TRP A 106 -2.66 -8.16 -6.49
C TRP A 106 -4.06 -8.63 -6.87
N LYS A 107 -4.79 -9.25 -5.94
CA LYS A 107 -6.19 -9.64 -6.17
C LYS A 107 -7.07 -8.44 -6.55
N ALA A 108 -6.88 -7.31 -5.88
CA ALA A 108 -7.62 -6.08 -6.16
C ALA A 108 -7.27 -5.53 -7.55
N ILE A 109 -5.99 -5.50 -7.93
CA ILE A 109 -5.54 -5.08 -9.28
C ILE A 109 -6.16 -5.96 -10.36
N LEU A 110 -6.05 -7.28 -10.23
CA LEU A 110 -6.58 -8.21 -11.23
C LEU A 110 -8.10 -8.07 -11.41
N LYS A 111 -8.82 -7.92 -10.29
CA LYS A 111 -10.28 -7.71 -10.32
C LYS A 111 -10.66 -6.36 -10.94
N ALA A 112 -9.89 -5.31 -10.67
CA ALA A 112 -10.09 -3.99 -11.25
C ALA A 112 -9.80 -3.99 -12.76
N ALA A 113 -8.69 -4.58 -13.17
CA ALA A 113 -8.32 -4.74 -14.57
C ALA A 113 -9.38 -5.50 -15.36
N ASP A 114 -9.82 -6.66 -14.87
CA ASP A 114 -10.90 -7.45 -15.50
C ASP A 114 -12.21 -6.67 -15.64
N ARG A 115 -12.55 -5.81 -14.66
CA ARG A 115 -13.75 -4.98 -14.72
C ARG A 115 -13.63 -3.87 -15.78
N VAL A 116 -12.48 -3.21 -15.86
CA VAL A 116 -12.24 -2.12 -16.82
C VAL A 116 -12.14 -2.65 -18.24
N THR A 117 -11.53 -3.83 -18.44
CA THR A 117 -11.42 -4.44 -19.76
C THR A 117 -12.75 -4.92 -20.31
N LYS A 118 -13.63 -5.44 -19.46
CA LYS A 118 -14.99 -5.88 -19.85
C LYS A 118 -15.93 -4.72 -20.17
N ASN A 119 -15.74 -3.56 -19.56
CA ASN A 119 -16.57 -2.38 -19.77
C ASN A 119 -15.72 -1.11 -19.79
N PRO A 120 -14.92 -0.90 -20.86
CA PRO A 120 -14.03 0.23 -20.93
C PRO A 120 -14.83 1.52 -21.12
N ARG A 121 -14.49 2.55 -20.35
CA ARG A 121 -15.12 3.87 -20.42
C ARG A 121 -14.40 4.87 -21.32
N HIS A 122 -13.22 4.50 -21.82
CA HIS A 122 -12.42 5.39 -22.63
C HIS A 122 -13.09 5.74 -23.96
N TYR A 123 -12.78 6.92 -24.49
CA TYR A 123 -13.13 7.26 -25.87
C TYR A 123 -12.09 6.63 -26.79
N ALA A 124 -12.55 5.83 -27.75
CA ALA A 124 -11.71 5.13 -28.74
C ALA A 124 -11.22 6.07 -29.85
#